data_AF-A0A1W9I1Z0-F1
#
_entry.id   AF-A0A1W9I1Z0-F1
#
_cell.length_a   1.000
_cell.length_b   1.000
_cell.length_c   1.000
_cell.angle_alpha   90.00
_cell.angle_beta   90.00
_cell.angle_gamma   90.00
#
_symmetry.space_group_name_H-M   'P 1'
#
loop_
_entity.id
_entity.type
_entity.pdbx_description
1 polymer ?
#
loop_
_entity_poly.entity_id
_entity_poly.type
_entity_poly.pdbx_seq_one_letter_code
_entity_poly.pdbx_strand_id
1 'polypeptide(L)'
;MGNLDPEFIERYERMYRQDPRSQVFALLADAYRKVGKLEQALSVVKEGLKYHPQMASAHLVLGRIYLDSRETQKSLGPLQEATKLAPENILAHQYLAEAYLKLKRPKDALSAYKLIMLINPLDSLATTAIKKLESLTADEYSEDLFATIYPASRSTPKTIDDANKEPHSEKADEAKTPPPSMSMNRSLDRTLSLADALAARNDIDKAIKVLEAGASELGNQAEILKRLKMLANLGEEPISQEAPAANTASINLNPLKPSSRRDIANSSKKELLMKLLKRVQSRKRDLEN
;
A
#
# COMPACT_ATOMS: atom_id res chain seq x y z
N MET A 1 17.85 14.76 11.90
CA MET A 1 17.93 15.77 10.82
C MET A 1 19.05 15.35 9.91
N GLY A 2 18.77 15.07 8.63
CA GLY A 2 19.83 14.77 7.66
C GLY A 2 20.55 16.07 7.34
N ASN A 3 21.86 16.13 7.60
CA ASN A 3 22.71 17.26 7.18
C ASN A 3 22.68 17.33 5.65
N LEU A 4 21.83 18.20 5.12
CA LEU A 4 21.89 18.56 3.70
C LEU A 4 23.05 19.55 3.57
N ASP A 5 24.02 19.22 2.70
CA ASP A 5 25.21 20.05 2.52
C ASP A 5 24.80 21.46 2.05
N PRO A 6 25.20 22.54 2.75
CA PRO A 6 24.91 23.92 2.34
C PRO A 6 25.33 24.21 0.88
N GLU A 7 26.34 23.50 0.39
CA GLU A 7 26.84 23.59 -0.99
C GLU A 7 25.77 23.22 -2.05
N PHE A 8 24.84 22.30 -1.72
CA PHE A 8 23.74 21.95 -2.64
C PHE A 8 22.77 23.11 -2.84
N ILE A 9 22.46 23.84 -1.76
CA ILE A 9 21.55 24.99 -1.84
C ILE A 9 22.21 26.10 -2.66
N GLU A 10 23.47 26.42 -2.40
CA GLU A 10 24.19 27.46 -3.15
C GLU A 10 24.26 27.14 -4.65
N ARG A 11 24.52 25.88 -5.00
CA ARG A 11 24.52 25.43 -6.39
C ARG A 11 23.16 25.63 -7.06
N TYR A 12 22.07 25.21 -6.42
CA TYR A 12 20.72 25.39 -6.97
C TYR A 12 20.29 26.86 -7.03
N GLU A 13 20.69 27.69 -6.06
CA GLU A 13 20.48 29.14 -6.10
C GLU A 13 21.21 29.79 -7.27
N ARG A 14 22.44 29.34 -7.57
CA ARG A 14 23.20 29.85 -8.72
C ARG A 14 22.51 29.48 -10.04
N MET A 15 22.07 28.23 -10.17
CA MET A 15 21.32 27.76 -11.35
C MET A 15 20.00 28.50 -11.51
N TYR A 16 19.25 28.70 -10.41
CA TYR A 16 18.00 29.43 -10.43
C TYR A 16 18.19 30.92 -10.77
N ARG A 17 19.29 31.54 -10.33
CA ARG A 17 19.63 32.92 -10.72
C ARG A 17 20.00 33.05 -12.19
N GLN A 18 20.66 32.04 -12.77
CA GLN A 18 21.02 32.03 -14.19
C GLN A 18 19.79 31.87 -15.08
N ASP A 19 18.87 30.98 -14.70
CA ASP A 19 17.59 30.82 -15.40
C ASP A 19 16.45 30.55 -14.39
N PRO A 20 15.73 31.61 -13.98
CA PRO A 20 14.58 31.49 -13.08
C PRO A 20 13.40 30.71 -13.67
N ARG A 21 13.38 30.52 -15.00
CA ARG A 21 12.37 29.74 -15.71
C ARG A 21 12.79 28.30 -15.89
N SER A 22 13.99 27.88 -15.48
CA SER A 22 14.40 26.47 -15.56
C SER A 22 13.68 25.64 -14.50
N GLN A 23 13.59 24.32 -14.69
CA GLN A 23 12.95 23.39 -13.74
C GLN A 23 13.72 23.21 -12.42
N VAL A 24 14.89 23.85 -12.26
CA VAL A 24 15.74 23.74 -11.06
C VAL A 24 15.04 24.27 -9.80
N PHE A 25 14.04 25.14 -9.97
CA PHE A 25 13.27 25.71 -8.86
C PHE A 25 12.69 24.64 -7.93
N ALA A 26 12.27 23.48 -8.47
CA ALA A 26 11.68 22.40 -7.67
C ALA A 26 12.73 21.74 -6.77
N LEU A 27 13.96 21.58 -7.26
CA LEU A 27 15.09 21.07 -6.48
C LEU A 27 15.53 22.07 -5.40
N LEU A 28 15.59 23.37 -5.76
CA LEU A 28 15.88 24.43 -4.81
C LEU A 28 14.83 24.50 -3.70
N ALA A 29 13.54 24.43 -4.05
CA ALA A 29 12.45 24.44 -3.09
C ALA A 29 12.48 23.21 -2.17
N ASP A 30 12.74 22.00 -2.68
CA ASP A 30 12.89 20.81 -1.82
C ASP A 30 14.13 20.92 -0.90
N ALA A 31 15.22 21.52 -1.38
CA ALA A 31 16.41 21.77 -0.58
C ALA A 31 16.11 22.76 0.56
N TYR A 32 15.45 23.88 0.26
CA TYR A 32 15.00 24.84 1.29
C TYR A 32 14.04 24.20 2.29
N ARG A 33 13.10 23.36 1.83
CA ARG A 33 12.18 22.61 2.70
C ARG A 33 12.95 21.72 3.70
N LYS A 34 13.95 20.96 3.21
CA LYS A 34 14.75 20.04 4.04
C LYS A 34 15.55 20.75 5.15
N VAL A 35 15.96 22.00 4.93
CA VAL A 35 16.67 22.82 5.92
C VAL A 35 15.75 23.72 6.75
N GLY A 36 14.42 23.55 6.63
CA GLY A 36 13.43 24.29 7.43
C GLY A 36 13.15 25.72 6.94
N LYS A 37 13.71 26.13 5.80
CA LYS A 37 13.46 27.44 5.17
C LYS A 37 12.14 27.41 4.38
N LEU A 38 11.03 27.15 5.07
CA LEU A 38 9.73 26.84 4.46
C LEU A 38 9.16 28.02 3.64
N GLU A 39 9.29 29.25 4.11
CA GLU A 39 8.85 30.45 3.38
C GLU A 39 9.59 30.64 2.05
N GLN A 40 10.92 30.44 2.06
CA GLN A 40 11.74 30.52 0.85
C GLN A 40 11.39 29.38 -0.12
N ALA A 41 11.19 28.17 0.40
CA ALA A 41 10.75 27.02 -0.40
C ALA A 41 9.41 27.30 -1.08
N LEU A 42 8.44 27.85 -0.34
CA LEU A 42 7.11 28.17 -0.82
C LEU A 42 7.12 29.27 -1.89
N SER A 43 7.93 30.31 -1.69
CA SER A 43 8.11 31.38 -2.68
C SER A 43 8.69 30.84 -4.00
N VAL A 44 9.80 30.10 -3.93
CA VAL A 44 10.48 29.55 -5.12
C VAL A 44 9.59 28.58 -5.89
N VAL A 45 8.91 27.65 -5.19
CA VAL A 45 8.07 26.67 -5.88
C VAL A 45 6.84 27.31 -6.54
N LYS A 46 6.24 28.34 -5.93
CA LYS A 46 5.10 29.04 -6.50
C LYS A 46 5.50 29.85 -7.74
N GLU A 47 6.63 30.54 -7.71
CA GLU A 47 7.13 31.26 -8.89
C GLU A 47 7.45 30.30 -10.04
N GLY A 48 8.13 29.19 -9.76
CA GLY A 48 8.46 28.20 -10.79
C GLY A 48 7.23 27.51 -11.40
N LEU A 49 6.20 27.23 -10.59
CA LEU A 49 4.93 26.66 -11.07
C LEU A 49 4.15 27.60 -12.00
N LYS A 50 4.42 28.93 -11.98
CA LYS A 50 3.85 29.85 -12.99
C LYS A 50 4.42 29.56 -14.39
N TYR A 51 5.66 29.10 -14.47
CA TYR A 51 6.32 28.76 -15.74
C TYR A 51 6.13 27.29 -16.12
N HIS A 52 6.06 26.39 -15.14
CA HIS A 52 5.93 24.94 -15.33
C HIS A 52 4.70 24.37 -14.59
N PRO A 53 3.46 24.74 -14.99
CA PRO A 53 2.26 24.38 -14.25
C PRO A 53 1.94 22.87 -14.25
N GLN A 54 2.49 22.11 -15.20
CA GLN A 54 2.26 20.66 -15.34
C GLN A 54 3.40 19.80 -14.76
N MET A 55 4.32 20.39 -13.99
CA MET A 55 5.45 19.66 -13.41
C MET A 55 5.03 18.91 -12.14
N ALA A 56 4.75 17.61 -12.27
CA ALA A 56 4.28 16.75 -11.17
C ALA A 56 5.19 16.80 -9.93
N SER A 57 6.52 16.80 -10.14
CA SER A 57 7.51 16.87 -9.06
C SER A 57 7.47 18.20 -8.30
N ALA A 58 7.15 19.32 -8.96
CA ALA A 58 6.99 20.61 -8.31
C ALA A 58 5.72 20.67 -7.45
N HIS A 59 4.61 20.12 -7.95
CA HIS A 59 3.38 19.97 -7.18
C HIS A 59 3.57 19.08 -5.95
N LEU A 60 4.32 17.98 -6.09
CA LEU A 60 4.71 17.12 -4.96
C LEU A 60 5.52 17.90 -3.91
N VAL A 61 6.51 18.69 -4.34
CA VAL A 61 7.32 19.53 -3.44
C VAL A 61 6.46 20.57 -2.73
N LEU A 62 5.56 21.26 -3.44
CA LEU A 62 4.63 22.23 -2.84
C LEU A 62 3.71 21.57 -1.79
N GLY A 63 3.19 20.38 -2.08
CA GLY A 63 2.41 19.59 -1.14
C GLY A 63 3.19 19.27 0.14
N ARG A 64 4.45 18.84 0.00
CA ARG A 64 5.34 18.54 1.13
C ARG A 64 5.69 19.78 1.94
N ILE A 65 5.92 20.92 1.29
CA ILE A 65 6.14 22.21 1.97
C ILE A 65 4.93 22.56 2.86
N TYR A 66 3.70 22.41 2.35
CA TYR A 66 2.51 22.64 3.16
C TYR A 66 2.36 21.66 4.33
N LEU A 67 2.70 20.38 4.14
CA LEU A 67 2.70 19.39 5.23
C LEU A 67 3.71 19.75 6.33
N ASP A 68 4.92 20.17 5.95
CA ASP A 68 5.96 20.57 6.90
C ASP A 68 5.62 21.90 7.60
N SER A 69 4.90 22.79 6.92
CA SER A 69 4.37 24.05 7.47
C SER A 69 3.13 23.86 8.34
N ARG A 70 2.68 22.61 8.58
CA ARG A 70 1.44 22.25 9.29
C ARG A 70 0.16 22.76 8.63
N GLU A 71 0.23 23.21 7.39
CA GLU A 71 -0.91 23.65 6.58
C GLU A 71 -1.50 22.48 5.79
N THR A 72 -1.80 21.38 6.47
CA THR A 72 -2.18 20.09 5.87
C THR A 72 -3.33 20.23 4.87
N GLN A 73 -4.34 21.07 5.15
CA GLN A 73 -5.46 21.27 4.24
C GLN A 73 -5.02 21.84 2.88
N LYS A 74 -4.04 22.76 2.86
CA LYS A 74 -3.51 23.35 1.62
C LYS A 74 -2.66 22.37 0.82
N SER A 75 -2.12 21.32 1.45
CA SER A 75 -1.33 20.30 0.76
C SER A 75 -2.15 19.44 -0.21
N LEU A 76 -3.46 19.29 0.03
CA LEU A 76 -4.31 18.39 -0.77
C LEU A 76 -4.34 18.76 -2.25
N GLY A 77 -4.50 20.05 -2.58
CA GLY A 77 -4.58 20.50 -3.98
C GLY A 77 -3.33 20.14 -4.79
N PRO A 78 -2.13 20.60 -4.37
CA PRO A 78 -0.88 20.24 -5.02
C PRO A 78 -0.62 18.73 -5.06
N LEU A 79 -0.91 17.98 -3.98
CA LEU A 79 -0.70 16.53 -3.99
C LEU A 79 -1.65 15.80 -4.94
N GLN A 80 -2.90 16.24 -5.05
CA GLN A 80 -3.86 15.74 -6.04
C GLN A 80 -3.43 16.06 -7.47
N GLU A 81 -2.89 17.25 -7.73
CA GLU A 81 -2.34 17.55 -9.07
C GLU A 81 -1.10 16.72 -9.37
N ALA A 82 -0.23 16.49 -8.38
CA ALA A 82 0.92 15.60 -8.56
C ALA A 82 0.49 14.17 -8.93
N THR A 83 -0.55 13.62 -8.31
CA THR A 83 -1.06 12.28 -8.64
C THR A 83 -1.85 12.23 -9.95
N LYS A 84 -2.47 13.34 -10.39
CA LYS A 84 -3.08 13.42 -11.73
C LYS A 84 -2.02 13.48 -12.84
N LEU A 85 -0.98 14.29 -12.64
CA LEU A 85 0.08 14.50 -13.63
C LEU A 85 1.04 13.29 -13.71
N ALA A 86 1.23 12.57 -12.62
CA ALA A 86 2.04 11.35 -12.57
C ALA A 86 1.31 10.26 -11.75
N PRO A 87 0.34 9.54 -12.34
CA PRO A 87 -0.47 8.53 -11.65
C PRO A 87 0.33 7.38 -11.02
N GLU A 88 1.50 7.06 -11.58
CA GLU A 88 2.41 6.01 -11.12
C GLU A 88 3.36 6.47 -10.01
N ASN A 89 3.34 7.75 -9.63
CA ASN A 89 4.23 8.29 -8.60
C ASN A 89 3.80 7.86 -7.20
N ILE A 90 4.41 6.78 -6.71
CA ILE A 90 4.16 6.22 -5.37
C ILE A 90 4.35 7.27 -4.27
N LEU A 91 5.38 8.12 -4.36
CA LEU A 91 5.63 9.15 -3.35
C LEU A 91 4.49 10.17 -3.29
N ALA A 92 3.92 10.56 -4.43
CA ALA A 92 2.79 11.49 -4.46
C ALA A 92 1.56 10.90 -3.78
N HIS A 93 1.24 9.63 -4.04
CA HIS A 93 0.16 8.93 -3.34
C HIS A 93 0.43 8.75 -1.85
N GLN A 94 1.69 8.52 -1.45
CA GLN A 94 2.06 8.37 -0.04
C GLN A 94 1.84 9.68 0.73
N TYR A 95 2.31 10.81 0.20
CA TYR A 95 2.10 12.11 0.83
C TYR A 95 0.63 12.53 0.80
N LEU A 96 -0.12 12.17 -0.25
CA LEU A 96 -1.56 12.41 -0.30
C LEU A 96 -2.30 11.60 0.78
N ALA A 97 -1.93 10.33 0.98
CA ALA A 97 -2.47 9.51 2.05
C ALA A 97 -2.12 10.08 3.43
N GLU A 98 -0.87 10.51 3.65
CA GLU A 98 -0.45 11.20 4.87
C GLU A 98 -1.30 12.44 5.15
N ALA A 99 -1.53 13.28 4.13
CA ALA A 99 -2.36 14.47 4.25
C ALA A 99 -3.78 14.12 4.69
N TYR A 100 -4.40 13.11 4.06
CA TYR A 100 -5.72 12.63 4.44
C TYR A 100 -5.76 12.10 5.87
N LEU A 101 -4.75 11.35 6.31
CA LEU A 101 -4.67 10.86 7.69
C LEU A 101 -4.58 12.01 8.71
N LYS A 102 -3.71 12.99 8.46
CA LYS A 102 -3.59 14.19 9.31
C LYS A 102 -4.90 15.00 9.38
N LEU A 103 -5.74 14.93 8.34
CA LEU A 103 -7.07 15.56 8.30
C LEU A 103 -8.18 14.66 8.84
N LYS A 104 -7.86 13.52 9.45
CA LYS A 104 -8.84 12.54 9.96
C LYS A 104 -9.78 12.03 8.86
N ARG A 105 -9.27 11.85 7.63
CA ARG A 105 -9.98 11.31 6.44
C ARG A 105 -9.45 9.91 6.06
N PRO A 106 -9.67 8.88 6.88
CA PRO A 106 -9.07 7.56 6.68
C PRO A 106 -9.57 6.83 5.43
N LYS A 107 -10.82 7.04 5.00
CA LYS A 107 -11.37 6.44 3.78
C LYS A 107 -10.63 6.90 2.52
N ASP A 108 -10.27 8.18 2.48
CA ASP A 108 -9.52 8.76 1.36
C ASP A 108 -8.06 8.29 1.39
N ALA A 109 -7.46 8.21 2.58
CA ALA A 109 -6.13 7.64 2.76
C ALA A 109 -6.07 6.16 2.32
N LEU A 110 -7.07 5.36 2.68
CA LEU A 110 -7.18 3.95 2.26
C LEU A 110 -7.20 3.83 0.74
N SER A 111 -7.96 4.71 0.07
CA SER A 111 -8.04 4.74 -1.40
C SER A 111 -6.66 5.05 -2.03
N ALA A 112 -5.93 6.02 -1.49
CA ALA A 112 -4.57 6.34 -1.93
C ALA A 112 -3.59 5.17 -1.69
N TYR A 113 -3.66 4.48 -0.55
CA TYR A 113 -2.83 3.30 -0.30
C TYR A 113 -3.17 2.12 -1.20
N LYS A 114 -4.44 1.92 -1.55
CA LYS A 114 -4.85 0.89 -2.52
C LYS A 114 -4.26 1.17 -3.91
N LEU A 115 -4.15 2.43 -4.32
CA LEU A 115 -3.46 2.80 -5.55
C LEU A 115 -1.95 2.48 -5.47
N ILE A 116 -1.29 2.75 -4.34
CA ILE A 116 0.11 2.36 -4.16
C ILE A 116 0.28 0.85 -4.28
N MET A 117 -0.59 0.05 -3.66
CA MET A 117 -0.55 -1.41 -3.76
C MET A 117 -0.83 -1.91 -5.19
N LEU A 118 -1.66 -1.21 -5.96
CA LEU A 118 -1.89 -1.52 -7.37
C LEU A 118 -0.62 -1.27 -8.21
N ILE A 119 0.08 -0.17 -7.96
CA ILE A 119 1.32 0.21 -8.67
C ILE A 119 2.49 -0.69 -8.24
N ASN A 120 2.61 -0.94 -6.94
CA ASN A 120 3.64 -1.77 -6.32
C ASN A 120 3.02 -2.74 -5.30
N PRO A 121 2.65 -3.96 -5.73
CA PRO A 121 2.05 -4.97 -4.85
C PRO A 121 2.92 -5.43 -3.67
N LEU A 122 4.24 -5.17 -3.72
CA LEU A 122 5.20 -5.53 -2.68
C LEU A 122 5.52 -4.37 -1.72
N ASP A 123 4.83 -3.23 -1.84
CA ASP A 123 5.04 -2.09 -0.95
C ASP A 123 4.58 -2.43 0.48
N SER A 124 5.55 -2.58 1.38
CA SER A 124 5.31 -2.96 2.77
C SER A 124 4.54 -1.89 3.55
N LEU A 125 4.74 -0.62 3.20
CA LEU A 125 4.08 0.50 3.86
C LEU A 125 2.60 0.52 3.48
N ALA A 126 2.27 0.42 2.19
CA ALA A 126 0.90 0.40 1.70
C ALA A 126 0.14 -0.82 2.24
N THR A 127 0.73 -2.01 2.19
CA THR A 127 0.07 -3.23 2.71
C THR A 127 -0.20 -3.15 4.22
N THR A 128 0.73 -2.58 5.00
CA THR A 128 0.54 -2.38 6.45
C THR A 128 -0.52 -1.31 6.72
N ALA A 129 -0.48 -0.19 5.98
CA ALA A 129 -1.45 0.89 6.12
C ALA A 129 -2.87 0.45 5.75
N ILE A 130 -3.05 -0.31 4.66
CA ILE A 130 -4.34 -0.88 4.25
C ILE A 130 -4.89 -1.78 5.34
N LYS A 131 -4.11 -2.77 5.80
CA LYS A 131 -4.55 -3.68 6.87
C LYS A 131 -5.02 -2.92 8.11
N LYS A 132 -4.27 -1.90 8.54
CA LYS A 132 -4.61 -1.07 9.70
C LYS A 132 -5.86 -0.23 9.47
N LEU A 133 -5.98 0.41 8.30
CA LEU A 133 -7.15 1.23 7.96
C LEU A 133 -8.41 0.38 7.74
N GLU A 134 -8.29 -0.85 7.26
CA GLU A 134 -9.42 -1.78 7.10
C GLU A 134 -9.82 -2.45 8.43
N SER A 135 -8.87 -2.67 9.35
CA SER A 135 -9.16 -3.19 10.69
C SER A 135 -9.83 -2.16 11.59
N LEU A 136 -9.59 -0.86 11.36
CA LEU A 136 -10.30 0.20 12.07
C LEU A 136 -11.75 0.23 11.59
N THR A 137 -12.65 -0.22 12.46
CA THR A 137 -14.10 -0.04 12.25
C THR A 137 -14.42 1.45 12.18
N ALA A 138 -15.52 1.82 11.51
CA ALA A 138 -15.92 3.21 11.28
C ALA A 138 -15.93 4.11 12.54
N ASP A 139 -16.00 3.50 13.73
CA ASP A 139 -16.20 4.15 15.02
C ASP A 139 -14.92 4.25 15.89
N GLU A 140 -13.78 3.61 15.51
CA GLU A 140 -12.56 3.50 16.36
C GLU A 140 -11.37 4.38 15.92
N TYR A 141 -11.60 5.33 15.02
CA TYR A 141 -10.52 6.03 14.28
C TYR A 141 -9.66 7.03 15.09
N SER A 142 -9.88 7.27 16.38
CA SER A 142 -9.50 8.57 16.94
C SER A 142 -8.07 8.76 17.47
N GLU A 143 -7.29 7.78 17.94
CA GLU A 143 -6.02 8.13 18.62
C GLU A 143 -4.79 7.27 18.28
N ASP A 144 -4.94 5.97 18.03
CA ASP A 144 -3.78 5.05 17.93
C ASP A 144 -3.20 4.91 16.50
N LEU A 145 -3.81 5.59 15.53
CA LEU A 145 -3.35 5.60 14.14
C LEU A 145 -2.03 6.37 13.97
N PHE A 146 -1.85 7.45 14.73
CA PHE A 146 -0.75 8.40 14.59
C PHE A 146 0.57 7.91 15.20
N ALA A 147 0.52 7.13 16.29
CA ALA A 147 1.70 6.72 17.03
C ALA A 147 2.57 5.70 16.27
N THR A 148 1.96 4.77 15.52
CA THR A 148 2.70 3.70 14.83
C THR A 148 3.18 4.10 13.43
N ILE A 149 2.43 4.95 12.72
CA ILE A 149 2.84 5.42 11.38
C ILE A 149 3.96 6.47 11.53
N TYR A 150 4.01 7.21 12.65
CA TYR A 150 5.01 8.25 12.93
C TYR A 150 5.56 8.17 14.37
N PRO A 151 6.44 7.20 14.70
CA PRO A 151 7.02 7.09 16.05
C PRO A 151 7.91 8.29 16.44
N ALA A 152 8.32 9.13 15.48
CA ALA A 152 9.27 10.23 15.68
C ALA A 152 8.65 11.57 16.12
N SER A 153 7.32 11.69 16.27
CA SER A 153 6.66 12.96 16.63
C SER A 153 6.64 13.28 18.14
N ARG A 154 7.34 12.51 18.98
CA ARG A 154 7.53 12.85 20.41
C ARG A 154 8.75 13.75 20.60
N SER A 155 8.69 15.00 20.14
CA SER A 155 9.39 16.07 20.84
C SER A 155 8.40 16.68 21.83
N THR A 156 8.57 16.32 23.10
CA THR A 156 7.75 16.81 24.21
C THR A 156 7.73 18.34 24.27
N PRO A 157 6.57 18.98 24.46
CA PRO A 157 6.54 20.27 25.13
C PRO A 157 6.81 20.03 26.61
N LYS A 158 7.95 20.53 27.11
CA LYS A 158 8.12 20.82 28.53
C LYS A 158 6.92 21.66 29.00
N THR A 159 6.29 21.22 30.07
CA THR A 159 5.30 21.93 30.87
C THR A 159 5.76 23.33 31.25
N ILE A 160 4.84 24.29 31.31
CA ILE A 160 4.52 25.10 32.49
C ILE A 160 3.33 26.03 32.11
N ASP A 161 2.41 26.13 33.06
CA ASP A 161 1.31 27.09 33.21
C ASP A 161 -0.14 26.71 32.82
N ASP A 162 -0.98 26.86 33.86
CA ASP A 162 -2.43 27.01 33.92
C ASP A 162 -3.33 25.77 33.93
N ALA A 163 -3.19 24.99 35.01
CA ALA A 163 -4.29 24.21 35.59
C ALA A 163 -4.83 24.95 36.83
N ASN A 164 -5.89 25.73 36.63
CA ASN A 164 -6.82 26.04 37.71
C ASN A 164 -8.25 25.83 37.17
N LYS A 165 -9.04 25.09 37.97
CA LYS A 165 -10.47 24.73 37.87
C LYS A 165 -10.85 23.43 37.12
N GLU A 166 -11.09 22.40 37.94
CA GLU A 166 -12.02 21.29 37.69
C GLU A 166 -13.51 21.76 37.77
N PRO A 167 -14.54 20.88 37.80
CA PRO A 167 -15.17 20.21 36.65
C PRO A 167 -16.71 20.39 36.66
N HIS A 168 -17.43 20.37 35.54
CA HIS A 168 -18.89 20.12 35.60
C HIS A 168 -19.48 19.32 34.42
N SER A 169 -20.25 18.34 34.87
CA SER A 169 -21.18 17.36 34.30
C SER A 169 -22.20 17.77 33.23
N GLU A 170 -22.70 16.73 32.54
CA GLU A 170 -24.11 16.47 32.16
C GLU A 170 -24.76 17.22 30.97
N LYS A 171 -25.05 16.51 29.86
CA LYS A 171 -26.36 15.86 29.58
C LYS A 171 -26.44 15.20 28.19
N ALA A 172 -27.30 14.19 28.15
CA ALA A 172 -27.65 13.30 27.05
C ALA A 172 -28.42 13.97 25.92
N ASP A 173 -28.33 13.40 24.71
CA ASP A 173 -29.48 13.35 23.79
C ASP A 173 -29.46 12.05 22.96
N GLU A 174 -30.65 11.46 22.83
CA GLU A 174 -30.93 10.11 22.34
C GLU A 174 -31.15 10.01 20.81
N ALA A 175 -30.91 8.79 20.32
CA ALA A 175 -31.59 8.10 19.21
C ALA A 175 -31.26 8.42 17.74
N LYS A 176 -30.66 7.41 17.07
CA LYS A 176 -31.28 6.64 15.97
C LYS A 176 -30.42 5.41 15.61
N THR A 177 -30.91 4.21 15.92
CA THR A 177 -30.39 2.94 15.39
C THR A 177 -30.89 2.73 13.95
N PRO A 178 -30.04 2.33 12.98
CA PRO A 178 -30.49 1.92 11.65
C PRO A 178 -30.98 0.45 11.65
N PRO A 179 -31.82 0.04 10.67
CA PRO A 179 -32.63 -1.18 10.74
C PRO A 179 -31.86 -2.49 10.46
N PRO A 180 -32.43 -3.67 10.81
CA PRO A 180 -31.71 -4.94 10.97
C PRO A 180 -31.36 -5.71 9.66
N SER A 181 -31.69 -5.20 8.48
CA SER A 181 -31.59 -5.97 7.22
C SER A 181 -30.28 -5.80 6.42
N MET A 182 -29.33 -4.97 6.89
CA MET A 182 -28.05 -4.73 6.19
C MET A 182 -26.84 -5.48 6.79
N SER A 183 -26.99 -6.11 7.95
CA SER A 183 -25.90 -6.83 8.63
C SER A 183 -25.53 -8.15 7.93
N MET A 184 -26.55 -8.87 7.45
CA MET A 184 -26.40 -10.23 6.92
C MET A 184 -25.68 -10.27 5.56
N ASN A 185 -25.92 -9.28 4.68
CA ASN A 185 -25.25 -9.20 3.37
C ASN A 185 -23.75 -8.92 3.48
N ARG A 186 -23.31 -8.08 4.44
CA ARG A 186 -21.88 -7.79 4.59
C ARG A 186 -21.07 -8.98 5.11
N SER A 187 -21.67 -9.80 5.96
CA SER A 187 -21.00 -11.02 6.45
C SER A 187 -20.87 -12.04 5.32
N LEU A 188 -21.93 -12.20 4.52
CA LEU A 188 -21.92 -13.04 3.32
C LEU A 188 -20.84 -12.60 2.32
N ASP A 189 -20.78 -11.31 1.98
CA ASP A 189 -19.79 -10.77 1.04
C ASP A 189 -18.34 -11.01 1.50
N ARG A 190 -18.09 -10.92 2.81
CA ARG A 190 -16.77 -11.18 3.39
C ARG A 190 -16.38 -12.65 3.28
N THR A 191 -17.28 -13.56 3.64
CA THR A 191 -17.06 -15.00 3.55
C THR A 191 -16.75 -15.41 2.11
N LEU A 192 -17.52 -14.93 1.15
CA LEU A 192 -17.30 -15.22 -0.28
C LEU A 192 -15.97 -14.65 -0.76
N SER A 193 -15.65 -13.40 -0.42
CA SER A 193 -14.39 -12.75 -0.83
C SER A 193 -13.16 -13.44 -0.25
N LEU A 194 -13.22 -13.90 1.01
CA LEU A 194 -12.13 -14.62 1.66
C LEU A 194 -11.90 -15.99 1.01
N ALA A 195 -12.99 -16.72 0.73
CA ALA A 195 -12.92 -18.01 0.05
C ALA A 195 -12.33 -17.88 -1.35
N ASP A 196 -12.76 -16.89 -2.14
CA ASP A 196 -12.25 -16.65 -3.49
C ASP A 196 -10.75 -16.29 -3.47
N ALA A 197 -10.31 -15.51 -2.48
CA ALA A 197 -8.90 -15.16 -2.30
C ALA A 197 -8.03 -16.37 -1.91
N LEU A 198 -8.57 -17.32 -1.14
CA LEU A 198 -7.87 -18.56 -0.77
C LEU A 198 -7.80 -19.52 -1.97
N ALA A 199 -8.89 -19.63 -2.74
CA ALA A 199 -8.93 -20.42 -3.97
C ALA A 199 -7.93 -19.90 -5.01
N ALA A 200 -7.82 -18.58 -5.18
CA ALA A 200 -6.83 -17.95 -6.07
C ALA A 200 -5.37 -18.23 -5.68
N ARG A 201 -5.12 -18.62 -4.42
CA ARG A 201 -3.80 -19.00 -3.90
C ARG A 201 -3.57 -20.52 -3.93
N ASN A 202 -4.47 -21.28 -4.56
CA ASN A 202 -4.48 -22.74 -4.59
C ASN A 202 -4.63 -23.40 -3.20
N ASP A 203 -5.15 -22.66 -2.22
CA ASP A 203 -5.45 -23.16 -0.86
C ASP A 203 -6.90 -23.68 -0.80
N ILE A 204 -7.25 -24.66 -1.64
CA ILE A 204 -8.64 -25.13 -1.86
C ILE A 204 -9.28 -25.65 -0.56
N ASP A 205 -8.55 -26.44 0.24
CA ASP A 205 -9.06 -26.99 1.50
C ASP A 205 -9.46 -25.90 2.50
N LYS A 206 -8.72 -24.78 2.53
CA LYS A 206 -9.05 -23.65 3.41
C LYS A 206 -10.23 -22.85 2.87
N ALA A 207 -10.31 -22.69 1.55
CA ALA A 207 -11.44 -22.03 0.91
C ALA A 207 -12.75 -22.77 1.21
N ILE A 208 -12.74 -24.11 1.12
CA ILE A 208 -13.89 -24.96 1.47
C ILE A 208 -14.27 -24.79 2.94
N LYS A 209 -13.32 -24.87 3.87
CA LYS A 209 -13.59 -24.69 5.32
C LYS A 209 -14.20 -23.33 5.66
N VAL A 210 -13.73 -22.26 5.00
CA VAL A 210 -14.30 -20.92 5.20
C VAL A 210 -15.75 -20.84 4.72
N LEU A 211 -16.06 -21.47 3.59
CA LEU A 211 -17.42 -21.52 3.06
C LEU A 211 -18.35 -22.39 3.93
N GLU A 212 -17.89 -23.53 4.44
CA GLU A 212 -18.66 -24.40 5.36
C GLU A 212 -18.96 -23.70 6.69
N ALA A 213 -17.97 -23.00 7.26
CA ALA A 213 -18.15 -22.17 8.44
C ALA A 213 -19.17 -21.05 8.17
N GLY A 214 -19.03 -20.36 7.04
CA GLY A 214 -19.97 -19.33 6.63
C GLY A 214 -21.40 -19.84 6.38
N ALA A 215 -21.57 -21.05 5.84
CA ALA A 215 -22.87 -21.68 5.69
C ALA A 215 -23.52 -22.01 7.04
N SER A 216 -22.70 -22.41 8.02
CA SER A 216 -23.17 -22.71 9.38
C SER A 216 -23.61 -21.44 10.13
N GLU A 217 -22.93 -20.31 9.91
CA GLU A 217 -23.22 -19.03 10.58
C GLU A 217 -24.31 -18.20 9.89
N LEU A 218 -24.36 -18.20 8.55
CA LEU A 218 -25.24 -17.34 7.75
C LEU A 218 -26.44 -18.09 7.15
N GLY A 219 -26.55 -19.37 7.45
CA GLY A 219 -27.46 -20.31 6.80
C GLY A 219 -26.96 -20.72 5.41
N ASN A 220 -27.64 -21.71 4.84
CA ASN A 220 -27.33 -22.29 3.53
C ASN A 220 -27.65 -21.34 2.36
N GLN A 221 -26.94 -20.22 2.29
CA GLN A 221 -27.06 -19.22 1.23
C GLN A 221 -26.66 -19.85 -0.11
N ALA A 222 -27.46 -19.62 -1.16
CA ALA A 222 -27.27 -20.24 -2.47
C ALA A 222 -25.87 -19.98 -3.07
N GLU A 223 -25.32 -18.80 -2.79
CA GLU A 223 -24.03 -18.36 -3.32
C GLU A 223 -22.83 -19.07 -2.66
N ILE A 224 -22.95 -19.44 -1.37
CA ILE A 224 -21.96 -20.25 -0.66
C ILE A 224 -21.99 -21.69 -1.19
N LEU A 225 -23.20 -22.27 -1.31
CA LEU A 225 -23.38 -23.63 -1.82
C LEU A 225 -22.86 -23.77 -3.27
N LYS A 226 -23.08 -22.75 -4.11
CA LYS A 226 -22.57 -22.71 -5.48
C LYS A 226 -21.04 -22.78 -5.53
N ARG A 227 -20.35 -22.00 -4.66
CA ARG A 227 -18.88 -22.02 -4.57
C ARG A 227 -18.35 -23.33 -4.00
N LEU A 228 -19.00 -23.90 -2.98
CA LEU A 228 -18.64 -25.22 -2.44
C LEU A 228 -18.71 -26.29 -3.53
N LYS A 229 -19.78 -26.31 -4.32
CA LYS A 229 -19.92 -27.24 -5.45
C LYS A 229 -18.85 -27.03 -6.52
N MET A 230 -18.52 -25.78 -6.84
CA MET A 230 -17.45 -25.46 -7.79
C MET A 230 -16.09 -25.96 -7.29
N LEU A 231 -15.75 -25.71 -6.03
CA LEU A 231 -14.48 -26.11 -5.44
C LEU A 231 -14.37 -27.63 -5.23
N ALA A 232 -15.47 -28.31 -4.93
CA ALA A 232 -15.53 -29.77 -4.86
C ALA A 232 -15.24 -30.39 -6.24
N ASN A 233 -15.80 -29.84 -7.32
CA ASN A 233 -15.53 -30.29 -8.69
C ASN A 233 -14.10 -29.99 -9.17
N LEU A 234 -13.41 -29.01 -8.57
CA LEU A 234 -11.99 -28.75 -8.81
C LEU A 234 -11.07 -29.78 -8.12
N GLY A 235 -11.59 -30.50 -7.11
CA GLY A 235 -10.89 -31.59 -6.42
C GLY A 235 -11.09 -32.97 -7.04
N GLU A 236 -12.11 -33.12 -7.90
CA GLU A 236 -12.39 -34.35 -8.63
C GLU A 236 -12.13 -34.17 -10.14
N GLU A 237 -10.85 -34.19 -10.54
CA GLU A 237 -10.55 -34.66 -11.90
C GLU A 237 -10.71 -36.19 -11.94
N PRO A 238 -11.42 -36.74 -12.94
CA PRO A 238 -11.61 -38.18 -13.07
C PRO A 238 -10.29 -38.85 -13.44
N ILE A 239 -9.79 -39.70 -12.54
CA ILE A 239 -8.78 -40.71 -12.85
C ILE A 239 -9.44 -41.78 -13.70
N SER A 240 -9.23 -41.77 -15.03
CA SER A 240 -9.51 -42.84 -16.01
C SER A 240 -9.16 -42.30 -17.42
N GLN A 241 -8.31 -42.87 -18.30
CA GLN A 241 -7.85 -44.26 -18.50
C GLN A 241 -6.51 -44.31 -19.29
N GLU A 242 -5.68 -45.34 -18.98
CA GLU A 242 -4.70 -46.12 -19.82
C GLU A 242 -3.60 -45.41 -20.66
N ALA A 243 -2.36 -45.88 -20.86
CA ALA A 243 -1.40 -46.93 -20.41
C ALA A 243 -0.13 -46.72 -21.33
N PRO A 244 1.05 -47.39 -21.23
CA PRO A 244 1.38 -48.57 -20.44
C PRO A 244 2.70 -48.50 -19.63
N ALA A 245 2.91 -49.58 -18.91
CA ALA A 245 4.03 -49.94 -18.04
C ALA A 245 5.43 -49.65 -18.60
N ALA A 246 6.31 -49.14 -17.73
CA ALA A 246 7.74 -49.42 -17.79
C ALA A 246 8.39 -49.32 -16.39
N ASN A 247 8.84 -50.49 -15.92
CA ASN A 247 9.90 -50.74 -14.97
C ASN A 247 9.84 -50.17 -13.54
N THR A 248 9.49 -51.11 -12.65
CA THR A 248 10.02 -51.27 -11.30
C THR A 248 11.54 -51.02 -11.23
N ALA A 249 11.93 -50.00 -10.47
CA ALA A 249 13.24 -49.95 -9.82
C ALA A 249 13.03 -49.44 -8.40
N SER A 250 13.17 -50.36 -7.45
CA SER A 250 13.13 -50.13 -6.01
C SER A 250 14.13 -49.03 -5.63
N ILE A 251 13.65 -47.86 -5.20
CA ILE A 251 14.49 -46.86 -4.55
C ILE A 251 14.12 -46.81 -3.08
N ASN A 252 15.11 -47.27 -2.30
CA ASN A 252 15.21 -47.31 -0.86
C ASN A 252 14.77 -45.98 -0.20
N LEU A 253 13.81 -46.05 0.72
CA LEU A 253 13.41 -44.95 1.59
C LEU A 253 14.47 -44.75 2.68
N ASN A 254 15.45 -43.88 2.42
CA ASN A 254 16.22 -43.26 3.50
C ASN A 254 15.55 -41.93 3.91
N PRO A 255 15.37 -41.67 5.21
CA PRO A 255 14.84 -40.38 5.67
C PRO A 255 15.87 -39.29 5.38
N LEU A 256 15.55 -38.38 4.46
CA LEU A 256 16.35 -37.21 4.15
C LEU A 256 16.35 -36.23 5.34
N LYS A 257 17.56 -35.88 5.79
CA LYS A 257 17.82 -34.80 6.76
C LYS A 257 17.19 -33.47 6.27
N PRO A 258 16.81 -32.55 7.17
CA PRO A 258 16.15 -31.31 6.80
C PRO A 258 17.15 -30.34 6.17
N SER A 259 17.33 -30.40 4.85
CA SER A 259 17.86 -29.29 4.07
C SER A 259 16.74 -28.27 3.82
N SER A 260 17.06 -27.01 4.06
CA SER A 260 16.14 -25.89 4.12
C SER A 260 15.31 -25.78 2.84
N ARG A 261 14.00 -25.51 2.95
CA ARG A 261 13.09 -25.22 1.81
C ARG A 261 13.65 -24.14 0.85
N ARG A 262 14.59 -23.31 1.31
CA ARG A 262 15.33 -22.33 0.49
C ARG A 262 16.26 -22.99 -0.54
N ASP A 263 16.87 -24.11 -0.22
CA ASP A 263 17.83 -24.79 -1.10
C ASP A 263 17.13 -25.49 -2.27
N ILE A 264 15.95 -26.06 -2.00
CA ILE A 264 15.08 -26.65 -3.03
C ILE A 264 14.55 -25.56 -3.97
N ALA A 265 14.05 -24.44 -3.43
CA ALA A 265 13.59 -23.32 -4.25
C ALA A 265 14.71 -22.68 -5.09
N ASN A 266 15.93 -22.58 -4.53
CA ASN A 266 17.09 -22.07 -5.26
C ASN A 266 17.57 -23.04 -6.36
N SER A 267 17.48 -24.35 -6.12
CA SER A 267 17.78 -25.37 -7.13
C SER A 267 16.81 -25.30 -8.31
N SER A 268 15.50 -25.26 -8.04
CA SER A 268 14.47 -25.14 -9.08
C SER A 268 14.60 -23.83 -9.88
N LYS A 269 14.93 -22.71 -9.22
CA LYS A 269 15.15 -21.43 -9.89
C LYS A 269 16.39 -21.43 -10.78
N LYS A 270 17.48 -22.08 -10.34
CA LYS A 270 18.71 -22.27 -11.13
C LYS A 270 18.47 -23.13 -12.36
N GLU A 271 17.68 -24.19 -12.24
CA GLU A 271 17.34 -25.06 -13.36
C GLU A 271 16.49 -24.34 -14.41
N LEU A 272 15.53 -23.52 -13.97
CA LEU A 272 14.68 -22.72 -14.85
C LEU A 272 15.48 -21.65 -15.60
N LEU A 273 16.45 -21.01 -14.92
CA LEU A 273 17.38 -20.05 -15.52
C LEU A 273 18.25 -20.71 -16.61
N MET A 274 18.75 -21.91 -16.35
CA MET A 274 19.57 -22.67 -17.32
C MET A 274 18.77 -23.09 -18.56
N LYS A 275 17.49 -23.47 -18.38
CA LYS A 275 16.58 -23.77 -19.50
C LYS A 275 16.31 -22.51 -20.35
N LEU A 276 16.12 -21.35 -19.72
CA LEU A 276 15.95 -20.08 -20.43
C LEU A 276 17.21 -19.65 -21.19
N LEU A 277 18.39 -19.77 -20.57
CA LEU A 277 19.68 -19.46 -21.20
C LEU A 277 19.93 -20.32 -22.44
N LYS A 278 19.66 -21.63 -22.38
CA LYS A 278 19.76 -22.51 -23.56
C LYS A 278 18.83 -22.07 -24.70
N ARG A 279 17.62 -21.61 -24.37
CA ARG A 279 16.61 -21.16 -25.36
C ARG A 279 16.97 -19.83 -26.02
N VAL A 280 17.62 -18.93 -25.27
CA VAL A 280 18.15 -17.67 -25.83
C VAL A 280 19.36 -17.95 -26.72
N GLN A 281 20.25 -18.85 -26.31
CA GLN A 281 21.42 -19.23 -27.10
C GLN A 281 21.08 -20.03 -28.37
N SER A 282 19.97 -20.78 -28.39
CA SER A 282 19.49 -21.42 -29.62
C SER A 282 18.91 -20.36 -30.57
N ARG A 283 18.05 -19.47 -30.08
CA ARG A 283 17.49 -18.37 -30.90
C ARG A 283 18.54 -17.44 -31.48
N LYS A 284 19.63 -17.18 -30.75
CA LYS A 284 20.73 -16.35 -31.26
C LYS A 284 21.50 -17.04 -32.40
N ARG A 285 21.68 -18.37 -32.32
CA ARG A 285 22.27 -19.17 -33.40
C ARG A 285 21.37 -19.27 -34.63
N ASP A 286 20.05 -19.30 -34.44
CA ASP A 286 19.08 -19.30 -35.54
C ASP A 286 18.97 -17.93 -36.25
N LEU A 287 19.51 -16.86 -35.65
CA LEU A 287 19.56 -15.50 -36.23
C LEU A 287 20.92 -15.17 -36.86
N GLU A 288 21.95 -15.99 -36.64
CA GLU A 288 23.31 -15.82 -37.14
C GLU A 288 23.65 -16.78 -38.30
N ASN A 289 22.72 -17.65 -38.71
CA ASN A 289 22.77 -18.51 -39.90
C ASN A 289 21.73 -18.07 -40.92
#